data_AF-A0A241XRL8-F1
#
_entry.id   AF-A0A241XRL8-F1
#
_cell.length_a   1.000
_cell.length_b   1.000
_cell.length_c   1.000
_cell.angle_alpha   90.00
_cell.angle_beta   90.00
_cell.angle_gamma   90.00
#
_symmetry.space_group_name_H-M   'P 1'
#
loop_
_entity.id
_entity.type
_entity.pdbx_description
1 polymer ?
#
loop_
_entity_poly.entity_id
_entity_poly.type
_entity_poly.pdbx_seq_one_letter_code
_entity_poly.pdbx_strand_id
1 'polypeptide(L)'
;MNNRFRNPILRNQFDSMVSKYKRRHSDLFTADGAPHSGAGGGQAFWHGYRGTTFGAGFVTAHDKQTPAYASWRAGQACRAAEGSSPAYPH
;
A
#
# COMPACT_ATOMS: atom_id res chain seq x y z
N MET A 1 -8.36 -4.23 -7.99
CA MET A 1 -7.93 -3.13 -7.10
C MET A 1 -8.41 -1.81 -7.69
N ASN A 2 -9.37 -1.11 -7.07
CA ASN A 2 -9.93 0.11 -7.66
C ASN A 2 -9.20 1.37 -7.15
N ASN A 3 -8.52 2.09 -8.04
CA ASN A 3 -7.73 3.28 -7.70
C ASN A 3 -8.64 4.51 -7.62
N ARG A 4 -8.90 5.02 -6.41
CA ARG A 4 -9.87 6.10 -6.13
C ARG A 4 -9.26 7.51 -6.13
N PHE A 5 -7.98 7.66 -6.44
CA PHE A 5 -7.31 8.96 -6.43
C PHE A 5 -7.68 9.78 -7.66
N ARG A 6 -8.22 10.98 -7.45
CA ARG A 6 -8.45 11.98 -8.51
C ARG A 6 -7.16 12.65 -8.97
N ASN A 7 -6.15 12.75 -8.09
CA ASN A 7 -4.85 13.33 -8.42
C ASN A 7 -3.98 12.31 -9.17
N PRO A 8 -3.48 12.62 -10.39
CA PRO A 8 -2.67 11.69 -11.19
C PRO A 8 -1.38 11.28 -10.50
N ILE A 9 -0.76 12.15 -9.70
CA ILE A 9 0.48 11.85 -8.96
C ILE A 9 0.23 10.73 -7.94
N LEU A 10 -0.86 10.86 -7.16
CA LEU A 10 -1.25 9.86 -6.17
C LEU A 10 -1.72 8.56 -6.82
N ARG A 11 -2.39 8.68 -7.98
CA ARG A 11 -2.81 7.54 -8.78
C ARG A 11 -1.61 6.72 -9.24
N ASN A 12 -0.57 7.37 -9.78
CA ASN A 12 0.67 6.73 -10.21
C ASN A 12 1.45 6.13 -9.04
N GLN A 13 1.48 6.82 -7.89
CA GLN A 13 2.12 6.29 -6.68
C GLN A 13 1.43 5.01 -6.20
N PHE A 14 0.10 5.00 -6.16
CA PHE A 14 -0.67 3.81 -5.80
C PHE A 14 -0.39 2.65 -6.76
N ASP A 15 -0.45 2.90 -8.07
CA ASP A 15 -0.24 1.86 -9.08
C ASP A 15 1.18 1.30 -9.03
N SER A 16 2.18 2.18 -8.87
CA SER A 16 3.59 1.81 -8.70
C SER A 16 3.78 0.92 -7.47
N MET A 17 3.17 1.26 -6.34
CA MET A 17 3.27 0.44 -5.11
C MET A 17 2.59 -0.92 -5.26
N VAL A 18 1.41 -0.98 -5.88
CA VAL A 18 0.74 -2.26 -6.19
C VAL A 18 1.58 -3.12 -7.13
N SER A 19 2.17 -2.51 -8.17
CA SER A 19 3.03 -3.22 -9.13
C SER A 19 4.30 -3.73 -8.46
N LYS A 20 4.96 -2.91 -7.62
CA LYS A 20 6.12 -3.31 -6.80
C LYS A 20 5.77 -4.47 -5.86
N TYR A 21 4.59 -4.46 -5.25
CA TYR A 21 4.14 -5.54 -4.37
C TYR A 21 3.98 -6.86 -5.14
N LYS A 22 3.28 -6.82 -6.27
CA LYS A 22 3.08 -8.00 -7.15
C LYS A 22 4.40 -8.58 -7.64
N ARG A 23 5.38 -7.73 -7.94
CA ARG A 23 6.70 -8.15 -8.42
C ARG A 23 7.66 -8.52 -7.29
N ARG A 24 7.24 -8.45 -6.02
CA ARG A 24 8.12 -8.58 -4.84
C ARG A 24 9.39 -7.75 -4.98
N HIS A 25 9.23 -6.50 -5.42
CA HIS A 25 10.36 -5.62 -5.72
C HIS A 25 11.15 -5.32 -4.44
N SER A 26 12.47 -5.16 -4.57
CA SER A 26 13.42 -4.84 -3.49
C SER A 26 13.14 -3.54 -2.72
N ASP A 27 12.18 -2.76 -3.21
CA ASP A 27 11.75 -1.47 -2.64
C ASP A 27 10.68 -1.67 -1.55
N LEU A 28 9.92 -2.78 -1.64
CA LEU A 28 8.93 -3.20 -0.65
C LEU A 28 9.34 -4.46 0.11
N PHE A 29 10.27 -5.24 -0.42
CA PHE A 29 10.77 -6.46 0.20
C PHE A 29 12.29 -6.40 0.29
N THR A 30 12.87 -6.83 1.41
CA THR A 30 14.31 -7.02 1.50
C THR A 30 14.72 -8.23 0.65
N ALA A 31 16.02 -8.42 0.42
CA ALA A 31 16.53 -9.61 -0.25
C ALA A 31 16.12 -10.92 0.46
N ASP A 32 15.87 -10.85 1.77
CA ASP A 32 15.40 -11.94 2.63
C ASP A 32 13.89 -12.21 2.49
N GLY A 33 13.17 -11.37 1.72
CA GLY A 33 11.71 -11.46 1.56
C GLY A 33 10.92 -10.82 2.71
N ALA A 34 11.59 -10.20 3.68
CA ALA A 34 10.94 -9.46 4.75
C ALA A 34 10.38 -8.12 4.24
N PRO A 35 9.31 -7.58 4.85
CA PRO A 35 8.75 -6.28 4.46
C PRO A 35 9.78 -5.16 4.63
N HIS A 36 10.27 -4.62 3.51
CA HIS A 36 11.16 -3.47 3.51
C HIS A 36 10.34 -2.21 3.75
N SER A 37 10.43 -1.70 4.97
CA SER A 37 9.78 -0.46 5.40
C SER A 37 10.70 0.75 5.22
N GLY A 38 11.48 0.79 4.14
CA GLY A 38 12.33 1.94 3.80
C GLY A 38 11.53 3.25 3.86
N ALA A 39 12.17 4.31 4.37
CA ALA A 39 11.51 5.53 4.85
C ALA A 39 10.45 6.08 3.89
N GLY A 40 9.32 6.50 4.46
CA GLY A 40 8.22 7.16 3.75
C GLY A 40 7.23 6.18 3.11
N GLY A 41 7.52 5.76 1.87
CA GLY A 41 6.55 5.05 1.02
C GLY A 41 6.31 3.59 1.40
N GLY A 42 7.38 2.82 1.62
CA GLY A 42 7.29 1.40 1.97
C GLY A 42 6.70 1.18 3.36
N GLN A 43 7.07 2.02 4.31
CA GLN A 43 6.50 1.97 5.67
C GLN A 43 4.98 2.23 5.64
N ALA A 44 4.52 3.29 4.97
CA ALA A 44 3.09 3.58 4.87
C ALA A 44 2.30 2.44 4.18
N PHE A 45 2.88 1.82 3.15
CA PHE A 45 2.31 0.64 2.49
C PHE A 45 2.10 -0.52 3.47
N TRP A 46 3.13 -0.91 4.22
CA TRP A 46 3.05 -2.03 5.16
C TRP A 46 2.12 -1.75 6.34
N HIS A 47 2.03 -0.50 6.82
CA HIS A 47 1.01 -0.12 7.79
C HIS A 47 -0.40 -0.34 7.23
N GLY A 48 -0.65 0.07 5.98
CA GLY A 48 -1.94 -0.16 5.31
C GLY A 48 -2.23 -1.64 5.12
N TYR A 49 -1.23 -2.41 4.72
CA TYR A 49 -1.32 -3.87 4.60
C TYR A 49 -1.69 -4.53 5.93
N ARG A 50 -1.09 -4.08 7.04
CA ARG A 50 -1.38 -4.58 8.39
C ARG A 50 -2.69 -4.03 8.98
N GLY A 51 -3.32 -3.06 8.33
CA GLY A 51 -4.53 -2.39 8.82
C GLY A 51 -4.25 -1.41 9.96
N THR A 52 -2.98 -1.01 10.15
CA THR A 52 -2.55 -0.06 11.17
C THR A 52 -2.58 1.36 10.62
N THR A 53 -2.92 2.32 11.46
CA THR A 53 -2.78 3.75 11.13
C THR A 53 -1.31 4.14 11.03
N PHE A 54 -1.00 5.05 10.12
CA PHE A 54 0.32 5.65 9.98
C PHE A 54 0.28 7.03 10.65
N GLY A 55 1.12 7.28 11.66
CA GLY A 55 1.13 8.53 12.43
C GLY A 55 -0.20 8.81 13.14
N ALA A 56 -0.68 10.07 13.08
CA ALA A 56 -1.95 10.51 13.67
C ALA A 56 -3.20 9.95 12.96
N GLY A 57 -3.03 9.08 11.97
CA GLY A 57 -4.08 8.69 11.03
C GLY A 57 -4.25 9.75 9.96
N PHE A 58 -4.63 9.34 8.76
CA PHE A 58 -4.90 10.27 7.65
C PHE A 58 -6.26 10.96 7.88
N VAL A 59 -6.36 11.76 8.94
CA VAL A 59 -7.59 12.36 9.43
C VAL A 59 -7.99 13.56 8.56
N THR A 60 -7.02 14.39 8.17
CA THR A 60 -7.30 15.59 7.39
C THR A 60 -7.38 15.33 5.89
N ALA A 61 -8.08 16.22 5.17
CA ALA A 61 -8.10 16.18 3.71
C ALA A 61 -6.73 16.44 3.07
N HIS A 62 -5.81 17.08 3.80
CA HIS A 62 -4.44 17.32 3.36
C HIS A 62 -3.59 16.05 3.48
N ASP A 63 -3.71 15.31 4.57
CA ASP A 63 -3.05 14.00 4.75
C ASP A 63 -3.45 13.01 3.64
N LYS A 64 -4.72 13.05 3.23
CA LYS A 64 -5.28 12.21 2.15
C LYS A 64 -4.75 12.59 0.76
N GLN A 65 -4.00 13.67 0.63
CA GLN A 65 -3.36 14.12 -0.61
C GLN A 65 -1.85 13.85 -0.63
N THR A 66 -1.34 13.04 0.30
CA THR A 66 0.08 12.71 0.38
C THR A 66 0.43 11.38 -0.32
N PRO A 67 1.67 11.23 -0.82
CA PRO A 67 2.17 9.96 -1.36
C PRO A 67 2.11 8.81 -0.33
N ALA A 68 2.24 9.14 0.97
CA ALA A 68 2.11 8.18 2.06
C ALA A 68 0.70 7.58 2.12
N TYR A 69 -0.34 8.40 1.97
CA TYR A 69 -1.72 7.90 1.95
C TYR A 69 -2.00 7.00 0.74
N ALA A 70 -1.48 7.36 -0.43
CA ALA A 70 -1.59 6.53 -1.63
C ALA A 70 -0.93 5.15 -1.42
N SER A 71 0.25 5.14 -0.79
CA SER A 71 0.98 3.91 -0.46
C SER A 71 0.22 3.06 0.57
N TRP A 72 -0.32 3.67 1.63
CA TRP A 72 -1.16 2.99 2.63
C TRP A 72 -2.42 2.36 2.03
N ARG A 73 -3.12 3.10 1.15
CA ARG A 73 -4.28 2.56 0.42
C ARG A 73 -3.90 1.40 -0.50
N ALA A 74 -2.74 1.45 -1.13
CA ALA A 74 -2.22 0.35 -1.95
C ALA A 74 -2.01 -0.91 -1.10
N GLY A 75 -1.43 -0.77 0.10
CA GLY A 75 -1.27 -1.87 1.06
C GLY A 75 -2.60 -2.51 1.46
N GLN A 76 -3.61 -1.71 1.81
CA GLN A 76 -4.96 -2.24 2.09
C GLN A 76 -5.58 -2.96 0.91
N ALA A 77 -5.43 -2.40 -0.31
CA ALA A 77 -5.96 -3.01 -1.51
C ALA A 77 -5.26 -4.34 -1.83
N CYS A 78 -3.95 -4.45 -1.57
CA CYS A 78 -3.20 -5.69 -1.69
C CYS A 78 -3.66 -6.71 -0.66
N ARG A 79 -3.78 -6.33 0.62
CA ARG A 79 -4.29 -7.22 1.67
C ARG A 79 -5.71 -7.70 1.40
N ALA A 80 -6.58 -6.80 0.94
CA ALA A 80 -7.94 -7.14 0.57
C ALA A 80 -7.97 -8.07 -0.65
N ALA A 81 -7.09 -7.89 -1.63
CA ALA A 81 -6.98 -8.82 -2.76
C ALA A 81 -6.40 -10.18 -2.34
N GLU A 82 -5.46 -10.21 -1.39
CA GLU A 82 -4.84 -11.44 -0.88
C GLU A 82 -5.82 -12.23 -0.01
N GLY A 83 -6.50 -11.55 0.93
CA GLY A 83 -7.56 -12.12 1.77
C GLY A 83 -8.88 -12.37 1.03
N SER A 84 -9.04 -11.83 -0.19
CA SER A 84 -10.13 -12.16 -1.11
C SER A 84 -9.69 -13.13 -2.19
N SER A 85 -8.51 -13.74 -2.09
CA SER A 85 -8.33 -15.06 -2.69
C SER A 85 -9.45 -15.94 -2.14
N PRO A 86 -10.30 -16.55 -2.97
CA PRO A 86 -11.26 -17.49 -2.45
C PRO A 86 -10.45 -18.54 -1.69
N ALA A 87 -10.68 -18.63 -0.39
CA ALA A 87 -10.58 -19.93 0.26
C ALA A 87 -11.50 -20.81 -0.60
N TYR A 88 -10.92 -21.61 -1.49
CA TYR A 88 -11.64 -22.69 -2.14
C TYR A 88 -11.91 -23.71 -1.04
N PRO A 89 -13.15 -23.89 -0.55
CA PRO A 89 -13.50 -25.16 0.04
C PRO A 89 -13.50 -26.20 -1.10
N HIS A 90 -12.73 -27.26 -0.90
CA HIS A 90 -12.80 -28.50 -1.66
C HIS A 90 -14.17 -29.17 -1.51
#